data_AF-A0A8T6NW16-F1
#
_entry.id   AF-A0A8T6NW16-F1
#
_cell.length_a   1.000
_cell.length_b   1.000
_cell.length_c   1.000
_cell.angle_alpha   90.00
_cell.angle_beta   90.00
_cell.angle_gamma   90.00
#
_symmetry.space_group_name_H-M   'P 1'
#
loop_
_entity.id
_entity.type
_entity.pdbx_description
1 polymer ?
#
loop_
_entity_poly.entity_id
_entity_poly.type
_entity_poly.pdbx_seq_one_letter_code
_entity_poly.pdbx_strand_id
1 'polypeptide(L)'
;MEYRVRLIGMDTPERGEQCFIEASAALADLIPVGTTLYMVPDTRQTDQYQRLLRYLYVLQEDGSLLHVNAAMGEIGQAAAMTISPDTRYADLFEGLQIEAQPPACILNSTP
;
A
#
# COMPACT_ATOMS: atom_id res chain seq x y z
N MET A 1 6.44 -2.92 21.74
CA MET A 1 6.82 -1.77 20.89
C MET A 1 5.87 -1.74 19.72
N GLU A 2 5.51 -0.56 19.25
CA GLU A 2 4.60 -0.36 18.11
C GLU A 2 5.36 0.39 17.02
N TYR A 3 5.14 0.02 15.76
CA TYR A 3 5.74 0.68 14.59
C TYR A 3 4.64 1.07 13.62
N ARG A 4 4.76 2.26 13.04
CA ARG A 4 3.92 2.70 11.92
C ARG A 4 4.59 2.31 10.62
N VAL A 5 3.82 1.79 9.68
CA VAL A 5 4.32 1.35 8.37
C VAL A 5 3.63 2.18 7.28
N ARG A 6 4.40 2.64 6.29
CA ARG A 6 3.92 3.28 5.07
C ARG A 6 4.21 2.33 3.91
N LEU A 7 3.16 1.99 3.16
CA LEU A 7 3.28 1.16 1.96
C LEU A 7 4.10 1.93 0.92
N ILE A 8 5.23 1.38 0.48
CA ILE A 8 6.02 1.99 -0.59
C ILE A 8 5.24 1.93 -1.91
N GLY A 9 5.31 3.00 -2.69
CA GLY A 9 4.81 3.05 -4.07
C GLY A 9 3.30 3.23 -4.20
N MET A 10 2.58 3.30 -3.08
CA MET A 10 1.13 3.45 -3.03
C MET A 10 0.76 4.70 -2.25
N ASP A 11 -0.39 5.30 -2.52
CA ASP A 11 -0.98 6.39 -1.77
C ASP A 11 -2.44 6.11 -1.47
N THR A 12 -2.86 6.42 -0.24
CA THR A 12 -4.22 6.16 0.23
C THR A 12 -4.73 7.41 0.92
N PRO A 13 -6.03 7.73 0.82
CA PRO A 13 -6.59 8.89 1.50
C PRO A 13 -6.25 8.92 2.98
N GLU A 14 -6.01 10.12 3.51
CA GLU A 14 -5.76 10.34 4.92
C GLU A 14 -7.06 10.41 5.73
N ARG A 15 -6.96 10.30 7.05
CA ARG A 15 -8.15 10.31 7.93
C ARG A 15 -8.95 11.60 7.73
N GLY A 16 -10.22 11.44 7.35
CA GLY A 16 -11.14 12.55 7.11
C GLY A 16 -11.29 12.93 5.63
N GLU A 17 -10.47 12.35 4.76
CA GLU A 17 -10.65 12.44 3.32
C GLU A 17 -11.73 11.47 2.83
N GLN A 18 -12.28 11.77 1.64
CA GLN A 18 -13.19 10.86 0.96
C GLN A 18 -12.46 9.55 0.62
N CYS A 19 -13.15 8.42 0.73
CA CYS A 19 -12.60 7.07 0.47
C CYS A 19 -11.61 6.53 1.53
N PHE A 20 -11.33 7.29 2.60
CA PHE A 20 -10.51 6.81 3.72
C PHE A 20 -11.09 5.55 4.38
N ILE A 21 -12.40 5.51 4.62
CA ILE A 21 -13.05 4.41 5.34
C ILE A 21 -12.96 3.13 4.50
N GLU A 22 -13.24 3.25 3.21
CA GLU A 22 -13.22 2.17 2.24
C GLU A 22 -11.80 1.62 2.04
N ALA A 23 -10.81 2.50 1.88
CA ALA A 23 -9.40 2.09 1.74
C ALA A 23 -8.87 1.44 3.03
N SER A 24 -9.25 1.99 4.20
CA SER A 24 -8.89 1.42 5.50
C SER A 24 -9.51 0.03 5.71
N ALA A 25 -10.79 -0.14 5.33
CA ALA A 25 -11.48 -1.41 5.42
C ALA A 25 -10.85 -2.45 4.48
N ALA A 26 -10.57 -2.08 3.24
CA ALA A 26 -9.91 -2.95 2.28
C ALA A 26 -8.54 -3.43 2.76
N LEU A 27 -7.73 -2.54 3.34
CA LEU A 27 -6.46 -2.94 3.94
C LEU A 27 -6.69 -3.88 5.13
N ALA A 28 -7.64 -3.60 6.01
CA ALA A 28 -7.96 -4.46 7.15
C ALA A 28 -8.45 -5.86 6.74
N ASP A 29 -9.16 -5.97 5.61
CA ASP A 29 -9.60 -7.24 5.05
C ASP A 29 -8.44 -8.03 4.44
N LEU A 30 -7.46 -7.34 3.81
CA LEU A 30 -6.24 -7.97 3.29
C LEU A 30 -5.28 -8.42 4.39
N ILE A 31 -5.19 -7.64 5.48
CA ILE A 31 -4.30 -7.91 6.61
C ILE A 31 -5.03 -7.82 7.96
N PRO A 32 -5.95 -8.75 8.27
CA PRO A 32 -6.65 -8.77 9.54
C PRO A 32 -5.68 -8.77 10.73
N VAL A 33 -6.13 -8.24 11.88
CA VAL A 33 -5.32 -8.23 13.09
C VAL A 33 -4.90 -9.65 13.46
N GLY A 34 -3.59 -9.86 13.64
CA GLY A 34 -2.99 -11.18 13.87
C GLY A 34 -2.34 -11.80 12.64
N THR A 35 -2.51 -11.21 11.45
CA THR A 35 -1.84 -11.63 10.22
C THR A 35 -0.32 -11.53 10.36
N THR A 36 0.39 -12.62 10.01
CA THR A 36 1.85 -12.60 9.93
C THR A 36 2.27 -11.99 8.60
N LEU A 37 3.10 -10.94 8.67
CA LEU A 37 3.57 -10.19 7.51
C LEU A 37 5.06 -10.36 7.29
N TYR A 38 5.44 -10.52 6.02
CA TYR A 38 6.80 -10.29 5.57
C TYR A 38 6.93 -8.84 5.13
N MET A 39 7.90 -8.13 5.73
CA MET A 39 8.12 -6.71 5.49
C MET A 39 9.46 -6.52 4.79
N VAL A 40 9.44 -6.10 3.54
CA VAL A 40 10.65 -5.90 2.73
C VAL A 40 10.87 -4.41 2.51
N PRO A 41 12.00 -3.82 2.96
CA PRO A 41 12.34 -2.45 2.61
C PRO A 41 12.81 -2.35 1.15
N ASP A 42 12.81 -1.13 0.62
CA ASP A 42 13.60 -0.80 -0.56
C ASP A 42 14.90 -0.08 -0.14
N THR A 43 15.23 1.05 -0.77
CA THR A 43 16.46 1.79 -0.48
C THR A 43 16.35 2.56 0.84
N ARG A 44 15.23 3.24 1.07
CA ARG A 44 14.97 3.95 2.33
C ARG A 44 14.34 3.00 3.35
N GLN A 45 14.76 3.17 4.60
CA GLN A 45 14.22 2.38 5.72
C GLN A 45 13.03 3.05 6.39
N THR A 46 13.07 4.38 6.51
CA THR A 46 12.06 5.20 7.18
C THR A 46 11.86 6.52 6.45
N ASP A 47 10.69 7.14 6.65
CA ASP A 47 10.44 8.52 6.23
C ASP A 47 10.72 9.54 7.36
N GLN A 48 10.49 10.82 7.07
CA GLN A 48 10.65 11.92 8.02
C GLN A 48 9.75 11.83 9.26
N TYR A 49 8.66 11.06 9.17
CA TYR A 49 7.72 10.83 10.28
C TYR A 49 8.03 9.55 11.08
N GLN A 50 9.21 8.96 10.83
CA GLN A 50 9.68 7.72 11.46
C GLN A 50 8.77 6.52 11.18
N ARG A 51 8.01 6.54 10.07
CA ARG A 51 7.28 5.36 9.59
C ARG A 51 8.25 4.45 8.86
N LEU A 52 8.13 3.15 9.05
CA LEU A 52 8.85 2.16 8.26
C LEU A 52 8.32 2.18 6.82
N LEU A 53 9.22 2.25 5.84
CA LEU A 53 8.86 2.16 4.42
C LEU A 53 8.96 0.70 3.97
N ARG A 54 7.83 0.04 3.64
CA ARG A 54 7.82 -1.40 3.34
C ARG A 54 6.94 -1.77 2.15
N TYR A 55 7.38 -2.82 1.44
CA TYR A 55 6.51 -3.74 0.71
C TYR A 55 6.08 -4.84 1.66
N LEU A 56 4.78 -5.10 1.71
CA LEU A 56 4.18 -6.10 2.60
C LEU A 56 3.74 -7.32 1.82
N TYR A 57 4.00 -8.50 2.39
CA TYR A 57 3.54 -9.77 1.85
C TYR A 57 2.87 -10.64 2.92
N VAL A 58 1.83 -11.36 2.51
CA VAL A 58 1.14 -12.37 3.34
C VAL A 58 1.34 -13.73 2.69
N LEU A 59 1.80 -14.72 3.45
CA LEU A 59 1.81 -16.12 3.01
C LEU A 59 0.39 -16.67 3.02
N GLN A 60 -0.08 -17.08 1.86
CA GLN A 60 -1.38 -17.70 1.66
C GLN A 60 -1.32 -19.20 1.97
N GLU A 61 -2.49 -19.83 2.16
CA GLU A 61 -2.59 -21.26 2.48
C GLU A 61 -2.04 -22.17 1.37
N ASP A 62 -2.10 -21.72 0.11
CA ASP A 62 -1.56 -22.42 -1.06
C ASP A 62 -0.04 -22.28 -1.22
N GLY A 63 0.62 -21.56 -0.30
CA GLY A 63 2.05 -21.30 -0.31
C GLY A 63 2.48 -20.10 -1.16
N SER A 64 1.55 -19.39 -1.80
CA SER A 64 1.85 -18.16 -2.53
C SER A 64 2.04 -16.96 -1.59
N LEU A 65 2.70 -15.92 -2.09
CA LEU A 65 2.86 -14.64 -1.36
C LEU A 65 1.96 -13.58 -2.00
N LEU A 66 0.95 -13.13 -1.26
CA LEU A 66 0.13 -11.99 -1.65
C LEU A 66 0.91 -10.70 -1.41
N HIS A 67 1.15 -9.92 -2.47
CA HIS A 67 1.76 -8.59 -2.34
C HIS A 67 0.69 -7.55 -1.98
N VAL A 68 0.64 -7.13 -0.71
CA VAL A 68 -0.44 -6.27 -0.19
C VAL A 68 -0.48 -4.89 -0.86
N ASN A 69 0.68 -4.25 -1.10
CA ASN A 69 0.72 -2.96 -1.79
C ASN A 69 0.09 -3.08 -3.19
N ALA A 70 0.48 -4.10 -3.97
CA ALA A 70 -0.08 -4.35 -5.29
C ALA A 70 -1.59 -4.61 -5.22
N ALA A 71 -2.04 -5.46 -4.28
CA ALA A 71 -3.45 -5.78 -4.09
C ALA A 71 -4.30 -4.53 -3.82
N MET A 72 -3.81 -3.57 -3.03
CA MET A 72 -4.49 -2.28 -2.80
C MET A 72 -4.65 -1.46 -4.08
N GLY A 73 -3.64 -1.46 -4.95
CA GLY A 73 -3.71 -0.81 -6.26
C GLY A 73 -4.66 -1.52 -7.23
N GLU A 74 -4.61 -2.86 -7.26
CA GLU A 74 -5.45 -3.72 -8.11
C GLU A 74 -6.95 -3.53 -7.82
N ILE A 75 -7.33 -3.38 -6.56
CA ILE A 75 -8.72 -3.13 -6.16
C ILE A 75 -9.10 -1.64 -6.18
N GLY A 76 -8.21 -0.76 -6.66
CA GLY A 76 -8.45 0.67 -6.79
C GLY A 76 -8.59 1.42 -5.47
N GLN A 77 -8.02 0.90 -4.38
CA GLN A 77 -8.06 1.51 -3.04
C GLN A 77 -6.75 2.22 -2.66
N ALA A 78 -5.78 2.25 -3.58
CA ALA A 78 -4.59 3.06 -3.48
C ALA A 78 -4.18 3.58 -4.86
N ALA A 79 -3.71 4.83 -4.91
CA ALA A 79 -3.09 5.41 -6.09
C ALA A 79 -1.61 5.03 -6.16
N ALA A 80 -1.05 4.88 -7.35
CA ALA A 80 0.38 4.68 -7.54
C ALA A 80 1.13 5.99 -7.23
N MET A 81 2.14 5.92 -6.35
CA MET A 81 2.98 7.07 -6.01
C MET A 81 4.44 6.66 -5.87
N THR A 82 5.23 6.94 -6.91
CA THR A 82 6.66 6.62 -6.94
C THR A 82 7.49 7.75 -6.36
N ILE A 83 8.28 7.47 -5.31
CA ILE A 83 9.19 8.42 -4.69
C ILE A 83 10.61 7.84 -4.71
N SER A 84 11.48 8.45 -5.51
CA SER A 84 12.90 8.05 -5.57
C SER A 84 13.58 8.14 -4.21
N PRO A 85 14.49 7.20 -3.85
CA PRO A 85 14.98 6.08 -4.66
C PRO A 85 14.15 4.77 -4.57
N ASP A 86 12.97 4.76 -3.94
CA ASP A 86 12.18 3.53 -3.75
C ASP A 86 11.29 3.25 -4.95
N THR A 87 11.86 2.70 -6.02
CA THR A 87 11.22 2.57 -7.32
C THR A 87 11.06 1.13 -7.81
N ARG A 88 11.36 0.11 -6.98
CA ARG A 88 11.41 -1.30 -7.40
C ARG A 88 10.17 -1.80 -8.16
N TYR A 89 8.98 -1.34 -7.78
CA TYR A 89 7.70 -1.77 -8.36
C TYR A 89 6.92 -0.63 -9.02
N ALA A 90 7.59 0.47 -9.41
CA ALA A 90 6.93 1.65 -9.97
C ALA A 90 6.04 1.29 -11.19
N ASP A 91 6.60 0.60 -12.18
CA ASP A 91 5.89 0.21 -13.40
C ASP A 91 4.70 -0.72 -13.12
N LEU A 92 4.85 -1.64 -12.15
CA LEU A 92 3.77 -2.54 -11.74
C LEU A 92 2.61 -1.74 -11.15
N PHE A 93 2.89 -0.83 -10.22
CA PHE A 93 1.83 -0.07 -9.54
C PHE A 93 1.12 0.91 -10.48
N GLU A 94 1.85 1.53 -11.40
CA GLU A 94 1.24 2.36 -12.45
C GLU A 94 0.30 1.54 -13.34
N GLY A 95 0.73 0.34 -13.77
CA GLY A 95 -0.11 -0.57 -14.55
C GLY A 95 -1.39 -0.97 -13.81
N LEU A 96 -1.27 -1.38 -12.55
CA LEU A 96 -2.42 -1.75 -11.72
C LEU A 96 -3.41 -0.60 -11.54
N GLN A 97 -2.93 0.63 -11.34
CA GLN A 97 -3.80 1.80 -11.26
C GLN A 97 -4.58 2.04 -12.56
N ILE A 98 -3.91 1.91 -13.71
CA ILE A 98 -4.54 2.08 -15.03
C ILE A 98 -5.65 1.04 -15.23
N GLU A 99 -5.40 -0.22 -14.84
CA GLU A 99 -6.38 -1.31 -14.93
C GLU A 99 -7.55 -1.14 -13.96
N ALA A 100 -7.27 -0.76 -12.70
CA ALA A 100 -8.27 -0.62 -11.65
C ALA A 100 -9.21 0.58 -11.83
N GLN A 101 -8.76 1.63 -12.52
CA GLN A 101 -9.50 2.88 -12.71
C GLN A 101 -10.11 3.42 -11.40
N PRO A 102 -9.26 3.73 -10.40
CA PRO A 102 -9.73 4.08 -9.07
C PRO A 102 -10.62 5.34 -9.08
N PRO A 103 -11.52 5.48 -8.11
CA PRO A 103 -12.36 6.66 -8.00
C PRO A 103 -11.53 7.92 -7.76
N ALA A 104 -12.05 9.08 -8.18
CA ALA A 104 -11.32 10.35 -8.09
C ALA A 104 -10.87 10.72 -6.66
N CYS A 105 -11.57 10.26 -5.62
CA CYS A 105 -11.16 10.45 -4.23
C CYS A 105 -9.83 9.76 -3.89
N ILE A 106 -9.50 8.63 -4.54
CA ILE A 106 -8.23 7.92 -4.36
C ILE A 106 -7.12 8.62 -5.15
N LEU A 107 -7.40 9.10 -6.36
CA LEU A 107 -6.39 9.80 -7.19
C LEU A 107 -6.01 11.19 -6.67
N ASN A 108 -6.88 11.81 -5.87
CA ASN A 108 -6.68 13.16 -5.34
C ASN A 108 -6.42 13.16 -3.82
N SER A 109 -6.03 12.03 -3.23
CA SER A 109 -5.63 11.97 -1.82
C SER A 109 -4.39 12.82 -1.56
N THR A 110 -4.22 13.26 -0.30
CA THR A 110 -2.98 13.92 0.11
C THR A 110 -1.93 12.90 0.57
N PRO A 111 -0.67 12.99 0.10
CA PRO A 111 0.39 12.03 0.41
C PRO A 111 1.17 12.23 1.73
#